data_AF-A0AAW9BSC1-F1
#
_entry.id   AF-A0AAW9BSC1-F1
#
_cell.length_a   1.000
_cell.length_b   1.000
_cell.length_c   1.000
_cell.angle_alpha   90.00
_cell.angle_beta   90.00
_cell.angle_gamma   90.00
#
_symmetry.space_group_name_H-M   'P 1'
#
loop_
_entity.id
_entity.type
_entity.pdbx_description
1 polymer ?
#
loop_
_entity_poly.entity_id
_entity_poly.type
_entity_poly.pdbx_seq_one_letter_code
_entity_poly.pdbx_strand_id
1 'polypeptide(L)'
;KQAMLPEIAEILDNPIGTACGFKMLINDAIFYFTPGVPSEFKLMAETQILPDLRRVFPDVKGSCCSRIYTFGLSESGISDKLDQLKLPQGYELGYRSYLPFIEVKLFGPADQLEQRLKLMQLINKHLESNTVSIDLPMVEHVGQLLADKDLTLSVSEKSSAGYLTYWLNSDENAEKQLGHGWVLAGRNQTVNHEGDPLAATFALAGAT
;
A
#
# COMPACT_ATOMS: atom_id res chain seq x y z
N LYS A 1 -24.51 -23.89 12.68
CA LYS A 1 -23.78 -22.84 13.44
C LYS A 1 -23.56 -21.58 12.61
N GLN A 2 -23.09 -21.66 11.36
CA GLN A 2 -22.84 -20.48 10.48
C GLN A 2 -24.10 -19.74 9.98
N ALA A 3 -25.31 -20.20 10.34
CA ALA A 3 -26.60 -19.58 10.02
C ALA A 3 -27.47 -19.36 11.27
N MET A 4 -26.87 -19.39 12.47
CA MET A 4 -27.54 -18.98 13.71
C MET A 4 -27.31 -17.49 13.88
N LEU A 5 -28.27 -16.70 13.41
CA LEU A 5 -28.21 -15.24 13.43
C LEU A 5 -29.12 -14.69 14.54
N PRO A 6 -28.75 -13.57 15.17
CA PRO A 6 -29.67 -12.84 16.05
C PRO A 6 -30.94 -12.44 15.29
N GLU A 7 -32.08 -12.42 15.99
CA GLU A 7 -33.41 -12.21 15.39
C GLU A 7 -33.54 -10.88 14.62
N ILE A 8 -32.79 -9.86 15.02
CA ILE A 8 -32.80 -8.53 14.42
C ILE A 8 -31.67 -8.30 13.41
N ALA A 9 -30.96 -9.35 12.99
CA ALA A 9 -29.82 -9.23 12.09
C ALA A 9 -30.26 -9.10 10.62
N GLU A 10 -29.68 -8.14 9.91
CA GLU A 10 -29.79 -8.01 8.46
C GLU A 10 -28.65 -8.81 7.80
N ILE A 11 -28.97 -9.75 6.91
CA ILE A 11 -27.97 -10.64 6.30
C ILE A 11 -27.16 -9.87 5.26
N LEU A 12 -25.84 -10.09 5.26
CA LEU A 12 -24.93 -9.67 4.21
C LEU A 12 -24.49 -10.92 3.45
N ASP A 13 -24.78 -10.94 2.15
CA ASP A 13 -24.53 -12.11 1.32
C ASP A 13 -23.03 -12.31 1.07
N ASN A 14 -22.58 -13.57 1.03
CA ASN A 14 -21.19 -13.92 0.78
C ASN A 14 -21.12 -14.94 -0.38
N PRO A 15 -21.10 -14.47 -1.64
CA PRO A 15 -21.19 -15.37 -2.80
C PRO A 15 -19.90 -16.17 -3.05
N ILE A 16 -18.81 -15.85 -2.36
CA ILE A 16 -17.50 -16.50 -2.53
C ILE A 16 -17.03 -17.29 -1.31
N GLY A 17 -17.92 -17.47 -0.32
CA GLY A 17 -17.64 -18.19 0.92
C GLY A 17 -18.87 -18.89 1.49
N THR A 18 -18.70 -19.59 2.61
CA THR A 18 -19.78 -20.35 3.25
C THR A 18 -20.37 -19.66 4.47
N ALA A 19 -19.63 -18.74 5.08
CA ALA A 19 -20.10 -17.94 6.21
C ALA A 19 -20.74 -16.66 5.68
N CYS A 20 -22.04 -16.47 5.92
CA CYS A 20 -22.68 -15.17 5.69
C CYS A 20 -22.15 -14.14 6.69
N GLY A 21 -22.12 -12.88 6.28
CA GLY A 21 -22.02 -11.80 7.25
C GLY A 21 -23.40 -11.32 7.66
N PHE A 22 -23.43 -10.42 8.63
CA PHE A 22 -24.66 -9.77 9.03
C PHE A 22 -24.40 -8.41 9.66
N LYS A 23 -25.43 -7.57 9.66
CA LYS A 23 -25.44 -6.23 10.23
C LYS A 23 -26.45 -6.16 11.36
N MET A 24 -26.11 -5.45 12.42
CA MET A 24 -27.03 -5.15 13.52
C MET A 24 -26.88 -3.69 13.95
N LEU A 25 -28.01 -3.08 14.33
CA LEU A 25 -28.02 -1.85 15.10
C LEU A 25 -28.06 -2.22 16.59
N ILE A 26 -27.01 -1.87 17.33
CA ILE A 26 -26.95 -2.06 18.78
C ILE A 26 -26.81 -0.67 19.39
N ASN A 27 -27.87 -0.23 20.07
CA ASN A 27 -28.05 1.17 20.48
C ASN A 27 -27.95 2.11 19.26
N ASP A 28 -27.08 3.11 19.30
CA ASP A 28 -26.86 4.08 18.22
C ASP A 28 -25.68 3.72 17.31
N ALA A 29 -25.18 2.47 17.37
CA ALA A 29 -24.03 2.01 16.61
C ALA A 29 -24.38 0.83 15.70
N ILE A 30 -23.92 0.92 14.45
CA ILE A 30 -24.06 -0.15 13.46
C ILE A 30 -22.83 -1.06 13.54
N PHE A 31 -23.09 -2.35 13.75
CA PHE A 31 -22.09 -3.39 13.76
C PHE A 31 -22.21 -4.24 12.50
N TYR A 32 -21.09 -4.45 11.82
CA TYR A 32 -20.97 -5.40 10.72
C TYR A 32 -20.12 -6.57 11.18
N PHE A 33 -20.66 -7.78 11.02
CA PHE A 33 -19.97 -9.03 11.33
C PHE A 33 -19.66 -9.72 10.01
N THR A 34 -18.38 -9.93 9.74
CA THR A 34 -17.89 -10.43 8.45
C THR A 34 -17.03 -11.68 8.63
N PRO A 35 -16.86 -12.49 7.56
CA PRO A 35 -15.92 -13.60 7.56
C PRO A 35 -14.48 -13.15 7.82
N GLY A 36 -13.66 -14.05 8.37
CA GLY A 36 -12.24 -13.78 8.61
C GLY A 36 -11.36 -13.87 7.36
N VAL A 37 -11.87 -14.42 6.25
CA VAL A 37 -11.13 -14.58 5.00
C VAL A 37 -11.05 -13.22 4.28
N PRO A 38 -9.85 -12.68 3.99
CA PRO A 38 -9.71 -11.33 3.46
C PRO A 38 -10.42 -11.07 2.13
N SER A 39 -10.44 -12.05 1.21
CA SER A 39 -11.13 -11.92 -0.07
C SER A 39 -12.65 -11.82 0.09
N GLU A 40 -13.23 -12.65 0.97
CA GLU A 40 -14.66 -12.63 1.32
C GLU A 40 -15.06 -11.28 1.93
N PHE A 41 -14.30 -10.81 2.92
CA PHE A 41 -14.52 -9.50 3.55
C PHE A 41 -14.46 -8.36 2.52
N LYS A 42 -13.43 -8.32 1.66
CA LYS A 42 -13.26 -7.24 0.68
C LYS A 42 -14.46 -7.14 -0.27
N LEU A 43 -14.93 -8.27 -0.79
CA LEU A 43 -16.10 -8.27 -1.68
C LEU A 43 -17.34 -7.73 -0.97
N MET A 44 -17.61 -8.18 0.25
CA MET A 44 -18.72 -7.68 1.06
C MET A 44 -18.60 -6.19 1.38
N ALA A 45 -17.39 -5.74 1.71
CA ALA A 45 -17.11 -4.35 2.02
C ALA A 45 -17.44 -3.44 0.82
N GLU A 46 -16.97 -3.81 -0.37
CA GLU A 46 -17.14 -3.03 -1.60
C GLU A 46 -18.58 -3.03 -2.10
N THR A 47 -19.25 -4.19 -2.07
CA THR A 47 -20.56 -4.37 -2.70
C THR A 47 -21.75 -4.07 -1.78
N GLN A 48 -21.59 -4.18 -0.46
CA GLN A 48 -22.70 -4.09 0.49
C GLN A 48 -22.45 -3.10 1.63
N ILE A 49 -21.32 -3.19 2.34
CA ILE A 49 -21.06 -2.38 3.55
C ILE A 49 -20.83 -0.91 3.20
N LEU A 50 -19.92 -0.60 2.27
CA LEU A 50 -19.61 0.78 1.89
C LEU A 50 -20.83 1.49 1.25
N PRO A 51 -21.62 0.85 0.36
CA PRO A 51 -22.88 1.42 -0.12
C PRO A 51 -23.88 1.71 1.00
N ASP A 52 -24.03 0.79 1.96
CA ASP A 52 -24.94 0.98 3.10
C ASP A 52 -24.48 2.14 4.00
N LEU A 53 -23.19 2.23 4.32
CA LEU A 53 -22.63 3.35 5.09
C LEU A 53 -22.87 4.70 4.41
N ARG A 54 -22.69 4.80 3.08
CA ARG A 54 -22.96 6.04 2.33
C ARG A 54 -24.44 6.43 2.39
N ARG A 55 -25.34 5.46 2.41
CA ARG A 55 -26.79 5.70 2.52
C ARG A 55 -27.18 6.16 3.92
N VAL A 56 -26.59 5.58 4.96
CA VAL A 56 -26.89 5.92 6.36
C VAL A 56 -26.24 7.23 6.78
N PHE A 57 -25.04 7.52 6.27
CA PHE A 57 -24.23 8.69 6.63
C PHE A 57 -23.88 9.54 5.40
N PRO A 58 -24.87 10.17 4.73
CA PRO A 58 -24.65 10.89 3.47
C PRO A 58 -23.73 12.11 3.62
N ASP A 59 -23.69 12.72 4.82
CA ASP A 59 -22.89 13.90 5.10
C ASP A 59 -21.43 13.57 5.49
N VAL A 60 -21.11 12.29 5.71
CA VAL A 60 -19.75 11.86 6.02
C VAL A 60 -18.93 11.86 4.74
N LYS A 61 -18.06 12.87 4.62
CA LYS A 61 -17.10 12.95 3.52
C LYS A 61 -15.99 11.92 3.70
N GLY A 62 -15.67 11.21 2.62
CA GLY A 62 -14.53 10.31 2.60
C GLY A 62 -13.19 11.05 2.70
N SER A 63 -12.19 10.35 3.23
CA SER A 63 -10.79 10.78 3.19
C SER A 63 -10.05 9.99 2.11
N CYS A 64 -9.12 10.64 1.44
CA CYS A 64 -8.19 10.02 0.49
C CYS A 64 -6.76 10.09 1.05
N CYS A 65 -5.95 9.14 0.62
CA CYS A 65 -4.53 9.07 0.97
C CYS A 65 -3.70 9.09 -0.30
N SER A 66 -2.84 10.09 -0.45
CA SER A 66 -1.74 10.07 -1.42
C SER A 66 -0.45 9.63 -0.72
N ARG A 67 0.49 9.06 -1.47
CA ARG A 67 1.71 8.43 -0.95
C ARG A 67 2.94 8.88 -1.71
N ILE A 68 4.00 9.20 -0.99
CA ILE A 68 5.37 9.34 -1.53
C ILE A 68 6.20 8.24 -0.94
N TYR A 69 6.85 7.46 -1.79
CA TYR A 69 7.81 6.43 -1.38
C TYR A 69 9.20 7.03 -1.41
N THR A 70 9.88 6.97 -0.28
CA THR A 70 11.24 7.50 -0.14
C THR A 70 12.24 6.40 0.19
N PHE A 71 13.48 6.56 -0.26
CA PHE A 71 14.59 5.65 0.00
C PHE A 71 15.82 6.42 0.51
N GLY A 72 16.55 5.84 1.46
CA GLY A 72 17.76 6.44 2.03
C GLY A 72 17.53 7.56 3.06
N LEU A 73 16.31 7.75 3.55
CA LEU A 73 16.01 8.62 4.70
C LEU A 73 15.44 7.83 5.86
N SER A 74 15.71 8.28 7.08
CA SER A 74 15.01 7.83 8.28
C SER A 74 13.69 8.58 8.45
N GLU A 75 12.78 8.02 9.25
CA GLU A 75 11.50 8.66 9.57
C GLU A 75 11.71 10.04 10.23
N SER A 76 12.66 10.12 11.18
CA SER A 76 13.05 11.38 11.81
C SER A 76 13.56 12.40 10.79
N GLY A 77 14.43 11.98 9.87
CA GLY A 77 14.98 12.88 8.84
C GLY A 77 13.92 13.38 7.85
N ILE A 78 12.84 12.62 7.65
CA ILE A 78 11.68 13.07 6.87
C ILE A 78 10.84 14.05 7.69
N SER A 79 10.52 13.74 8.94
CA SER A 79 9.75 14.62 9.82
C SER A 79 10.44 15.98 9.95
N ASP A 80 11.72 16.00 10.29
CA ASP A 80 12.50 17.24 10.45
C ASP A 80 12.44 18.15 9.20
N LYS A 81 12.44 17.55 7.99
CA LYS A 81 12.31 18.28 6.72
C LYS A 81 10.90 18.82 6.48
N LEU A 82 9.88 18.13 6.97
CA LEU A 82 8.46 18.45 6.72
C LEU A 82 7.79 19.20 7.88
N ASP A 83 8.38 19.24 9.07
CA ASP A 83 7.82 19.85 10.28
C ASP A 83 7.50 21.34 10.10
N GLN A 84 8.20 22.02 9.19
CA GLN A 84 7.97 23.44 8.87
C GLN A 84 6.75 23.67 7.98
N LEU A 85 6.21 22.62 7.36
CA LEU A 85 5.05 22.71 6.47
C LEU A 85 3.76 22.84 7.28
N LYS A 86 3.09 23.97 7.12
CA LYS A 86 1.74 24.18 7.66
C LYS A 86 0.72 23.58 6.72
N LEU A 87 0.15 22.44 7.10
CA LEU A 87 -0.95 21.82 6.37
C LEU A 87 -2.26 22.58 6.61
N PRO A 88 -3.12 22.71 5.59
CA PRO A 88 -4.46 23.26 5.76
C PRO A 88 -5.33 22.32 6.60
N GLN A 89 -6.42 22.87 7.16
CA GLN A 89 -7.37 22.10 7.96
C GLN A 89 -7.91 20.88 7.18
N GLY A 90 -7.96 19.72 7.84
CA GLY A 90 -8.44 18.47 7.26
C GLY A 90 -7.37 17.67 6.53
N TYR A 91 -6.14 18.17 6.42
CA TYR A 91 -5.00 17.43 5.89
C TYR A 91 -4.05 17.01 7.01
N GLU A 92 -3.51 15.80 6.90
CA GLU A 92 -2.61 15.20 7.89
C GLU A 92 -1.51 14.41 7.20
N LEU A 93 -0.29 14.49 7.75
CA LEU A 93 0.82 13.65 7.34
C LEU A 93 0.91 12.42 8.24
N GLY A 94 1.11 11.26 7.63
CA GLY A 94 1.46 10.03 8.31
C GLY A 94 2.73 9.43 7.74
N TYR A 95 3.49 8.77 8.59
CA TYR A 95 4.72 8.07 8.19
C TYR A 95 4.54 6.58 8.43
N ARG A 96 4.94 5.75 7.47
CA ARG A 96 5.01 4.30 7.65
C ARG A 96 6.37 3.80 7.20
N SER A 97 7.14 3.28 8.14
CA SER A 97 8.32 2.49 7.86
C SER A 97 7.90 1.19 7.18
N TYR A 98 8.33 1.00 5.93
CA TYR A 98 8.08 -0.20 5.14
C TYR A 98 9.34 -0.55 4.38
N LEU A 99 10.24 -1.30 5.03
CA LEU A 99 11.57 -1.58 4.47
C LEU A 99 11.45 -2.11 3.03
N PRO A 100 12.25 -1.58 2.09
CA PRO A 100 13.34 -0.64 2.30
C PRO A 100 12.95 0.86 2.25
N PHE A 101 11.66 1.15 2.10
CA PHE A 101 11.15 2.49 1.88
C PHE A 101 10.54 3.10 3.16
N ILE A 102 10.40 4.41 3.16
CA ILE A 102 9.48 5.08 4.07
C ILE A 102 8.37 5.71 3.24
N GLU A 103 7.13 5.35 3.58
CA GLU A 103 5.94 5.93 2.99
C GLU A 103 5.58 7.20 3.74
N VAL A 104 5.56 8.32 3.02
CA VAL A 104 4.96 9.58 3.48
C VAL A 104 3.54 9.63 2.93
N LYS A 105 2.56 9.64 3.82
CA LYS A 105 1.13 9.65 3.49
C LYS A 105 0.56 11.02 3.73
N LEU A 106 -0.12 11.56 2.73
CA LEU A 106 -0.95 12.74 2.88
C LEU A 106 -2.41 12.31 2.88
N PHE A 107 -3.03 12.35 4.06
CA PHE A 107 -4.47 12.19 4.23
C PHE A 107 -5.16 13.54 4.00
N GLY A 108 -6.35 13.51 3.41
CA GLY A 108 -7.15 14.71 3.22
C GLY A 108 -8.50 14.45 2.60
N PRO A 109 -9.36 15.47 2.47
CA PRO A 109 -10.72 15.31 1.94
C PRO A 109 -10.71 14.71 0.52
N ALA A 110 -11.61 13.77 0.27
CA ALA A 110 -11.70 13.09 -1.03
C ALA A 110 -12.11 14.04 -2.17
N ASP A 111 -12.94 15.05 -1.87
CA ASP A 111 -13.46 16.05 -2.81
C ASP A 111 -12.47 17.17 -3.16
N GLN A 112 -11.26 17.18 -2.57
CA GLN A 112 -10.25 18.22 -2.77
C GLN A 112 -8.99 17.71 -3.50
N LEU A 113 -9.18 17.13 -4.70
CA LEU A 113 -8.09 16.57 -5.50
C LEU A 113 -7.02 17.61 -5.85
N GLU A 114 -7.40 18.78 -6.38
CA GLU A 114 -6.42 19.79 -6.81
C GLU A 114 -5.55 20.30 -5.65
N GLN A 115 -6.17 20.55 -4.49
CA GLN A 115 -5.45 20.98 -3.29
C GLN A 115 -4.49 19.88 -2.82
N ARG A 116 -4.93 18.62 -2.83
CA ARG A 116 -4.08 17.47 -2.48
C ARG A 116 -2.88 17.36 -3.43
N LEU A 117 -3.07 17.51 -4.74
CA LEU A 117 -1.99 17.48 -5.72
C LEU A 117 -0.97 18.61 -5.49
N LYS A 118 -1.43 19.83 -5.20
CA LYS A 118 -0.55 20.96 -4.86
C LYS A 118 0.28 20.70 -3.60
N LEU A 119 -0.34 20.13 -2.56
CA LEU A 119 0.35 19.76 -1.32
C LEU A 119 1.37 18.63 -1.57
N MET A 120 1.01 17.61 -2.35
CA MET A 120 1.92 16.54 -2.74
C MET A 120 3.15 17.07 -3.49
N GLN A 121 2.95 18.00 -4.43
CA GLN A 121 4.06 18.67 -5.11
C GLN A 121 4.94 19.46 -4.15
N LEU A 122 4.34 20.18 -3.21
CA LEU A 122 5.08 20.94 -2.19
C LEU A 122 5.92 20.01 -1.30
N ILE A 123 5.32 18.94 -0.77
CA ILE A 123 6.00 17.93 0.05
C ILE A 123 7.13 17.30 -0.76
N ASN A 124 6.87 16.92 -2.01
CA ASN A 124 7.87 16.28 -2.86
C ASN A 124 9.08 17.19 -3.11
N LYS A 125 8.92 18.52 -3.21
CA LYS A 125 10.07 19.43 -3.34
C LYS A 125 11.05 19.34 -2.16
N HIS A 126 10.58 19.00 -0.96
CA HIS A 126 11.46 18.81 0.20
C HIS A 126 12.14 17.44 0.23
N LEU A 127 11.60 16.47 -0.51
CA LEU A 127 12.02 15.06 -0.47
C LEU A 127 12.54 14.55 -1.81
N GLU A 128 12.58 15.37 -2.86
CA GLU A 128 12.82 14.95 -4.25
C GLU A 128 14.10 14.14 -4.43
N SER A 129 15.15 14.44 -3.67
CA SER A 129 16.42 13.72 -3.69
C SER A 129 16.31 12.26 -3.25
N ASN A 130 15.24 11.92 -2.54
CA ASN A 130 15.01 10.62 -1.93
C ASN A 130 13.70 9.97 -2.40
N THR A 131 12.86 10.69 -3.15
CA THR A 131 11.62 10.16 -3.71
C THR A 131 11.93 9.15 -4.82
N VAL A 132 11.40 7.94 -4.69
CA VAL A 132 11.52 6.87 -5.70
C VAL A 132 10.23 6.61 -6.45
N SER A 133 9.07 6.95 -5.86
CA SER A 133 7.76 6.82 -6.50
C SER A 133 6.71 7.68 -5.81
N ILE A 134 5.66 8.05 -6.53
CA ILE A 134 4.48 8.78 -6.02
C ILE A 134 3.22 8.02 -6.42
N ASP A 135 2.36 7.74 -5.44
CA ASP A 135 1.06 7.04 -5.54
C ASP A 135 1.09 5.62 -6.15
N LEU A 136 2.23 5.17 -6.66
CA LEU A 136 2.46 3.84 -7.21
C LEU A 136 3.48 3.07 -6.37
N PRO A 137 3.22 1.80 -6.02
CA PRO A 137 4.25 0.92 -5.46
C PRO A 137 5.46 0.82 -6.40
N MET A 138 6.64 0.61 -5.81
CA MET A 138 7.90 0.73 -6.55
C MET A 138 8.00 -0.27 -7.74
N VAL A 139 7.56 -1.51 -7.55
CA VAL A 139 7.58 -2.52 -8.63
C VAL A 139 6.71 -2.10 -9.81
N GLU A 140 5.48 -1.64 -9.53
CA GLU A 140 4.56 -1.14 -10.55
C GLU A 140 5.15 0.09 -11.27
N HIS A 141 5.78 1.00 -10.51
CA HIS A 141 6.42 2.18 -11.08
C HIS A 141 7.57 1.82 -12.02
N VAL A 142 8.43 0.86 -11.64
CA VAL A 142 9.49 0.36 -12.54
C VAL A 142 8.91 -0.35 -13.75
N GLY A 143 7.90 -1.19 -13.57
CA GLY A 143 7.21 -1.86 -14.68
C GLY A 143 6.69 -0.86 -15.69
N GLN A 144 6.03 0.21 -15.22
CA GLN A 144 5.55 1.29 -16.07
C GLN A 144 6.69 2.04 -16.77
N LEU A 145 7.77 2.39 -16.06
CA LEU A 145 8.91 3.08 -16.66
C LEU A 145 9.61 2.25 -17.75
N LEU A 146 9.71 0.94 -17.56
CA LEU A 146 10.27 0.02 -18.55
C LEU A 146 9.35 -0.07 -19.78
N ALA A 147 8.05 -0.23 -19.56
CA ALA A 147 7.05 -0.29 -20.64
C ALA A 147 6.98 1.00 -21.45
N ASP A 148 6.91 2.16 -20.79
CA ASP A 148 6.81 3.48 -21.44
C ASP A 148 8.04 3.80 -22.31
N LYS A 149 9.20 3.24 -21.95
CA LYS A 149 10.48 3.46 -22.65
C LYS A 149 10.87 2.33 -23.59
N ASP A 150 10.06 1.27 -23.68
CA ASP A 150 10.36 0.05 -24.43
C ASP A 150 11.75 -0.53 -24.08
N LEU A 151 12.04 -0.60 -22.77
CA LEU A 151 13.31 -1.11 -22.25
C LEU A 151 13.10 -2.46 -21.57
N THR A 152 14.09 -3.35 -21.74
CA THR A 152 14.15 -4.61 -21.02
C THR A 152 15.18 -4.55 -19.88
N LEU A 153 14.91 -5.28 -18.80
CA LEU A 153 15.79 -5.38 -17.63
C LEU A 153 16.29 -6.82 -17.49
N SER A 154 17.59 -7.02 -17.27
CA SER A 154 18.15 -8.32 -16.87
C SER A 154 18.85 -8.18 -15.53
N VAL A 155 18.72 -9.18 -14.66
CA VAL A 155 19.21 -9.13 -13.28
C VAL A 155 20.15 -10.29 -12.97
N SER A 156 21.20 -10.01 -12.21
CA SER A 156 22.12 -11.02 -11.67
C SER A 156 22.21 -10.82 -10.17
N GLU A 157 21.65 -11.77 -9.43
CA GLU A 157 21.43 -11.68 -7.99
C GLU A 157 22.41 -12.58 -7.25
N LYS A 158 22.96 -12.05 -6.16
CA LYS A 158 23.71 -12.84 -5.19
C LYS A 158 23.07 -12.73 -3.82
N SER A 159 23.12 -11.53 -3.22
CA SER A 159 22.64 -11.28 -1.87
C SER A 159 21.13 -11.42 -1.70
N SER A 160 20.34 -11.02 -2.70
CA SER A 160 18.89 -11.17 -2.69
C SER A 160 18.42 -12.58 -3.04
N ALA A 161 19.31 -13.49 -3.45
CA ALA A 161 19.02 -14.91 -3.68
C ALA A 161 17.77 -15.22 -4.55
N GLY A 162 17.42 -14.36 -5.51
CA GLY A 162 16.25 -14.52 -6.38
C GLY A 162 15.01 -13.74 -5.96
N TYR A 163 15.02 -13.10 -4.77
CA TYR A 163 13.89 -12.30 -4.31
C TYR A 163 13.66 -11.05 -5.15
N LEU A 164 14.69 -10.46 -5.77
CA LEU A 164 14.50 -9.32 -6.68
C LEU A 164 13.78 -9.77 -7.95
N THR A 165 14.19 -10.89 -8.55
CA THR A 165 13.49 -11.51 -9.69
C THR A 165 12.05 -11.85 -9.33
N TYR A 166 11.81 -12.47 -8.17
CA TYR A 166 10.46 -12.76 -7.69
C TYR A 166 9.62 -11.49 -7.56
N TRP A 167 10.18 -10.44 -6.97
CA TRP A 167 9.49 -9.16 -6.81
C TRP A 167 9.15 -8.51 -8.15
N LEU A 168 10.06 -8.50 -9.12
CA LEU A 168 9.81 -8.00 -10.47
C LEU A 168 8.71 -8.79 -11.19
N ASN A 169 8.65 -10.11 -11.01
CA ASN A 169 7.58 -10.95 -11.57
C ASN A 169 6.21 -10.80 -10.88
N SER A 170 6.11 -10.02 -9.79
CA SER A 170 4.83 -9.79 -9.10
C SER A 170 3.97 -8.71 -9.76
N ASP A 171 4.53 -7.96 -10.71
CA ASP A 171 3.84 -6.96 -11.53
C ASP A 171 3.88 -7.37 -13.01
N GLU A 172 2.75 -7.21 -13.71
CA GLU A 172 2.59 -7.65 -15.09
C GLU A 172 3.48 -6.88 -16.08
N ASN A 173 3.67 -5.57 -15.87
CA ASN A 173 4.49 -4.76 -16.77
C ASN A 173 5.98 -5.04 -16.57
N ALA A 174 6.41 -5.16 -15.31
CA ALA A 174 7.77 -5.53 -14.97
C ALA A 174 8.11 -6.94 -15.45
N GLU A 175 7.20 -7.91 -15.30
CA GLU A 175 7.36 -9.28 -15.80
C GLU A 175 7.58 -9.30 -17.32
N LYS A 176 6.73 -8.61 -18.09
CA LYS A 176 6.83 -8.57 -19.56
C LYS A 176 8.15 -7.99 -20.06
N GLN A 177 8.71 -7.03 -19.32
CA GLN A 177 9.96 -6.36 -19.67
C GLN A 177 11.18 -7.02 -19.02
N LEU A 178 11.00 -8.08 -18.24
CA LEU A 178 12.09 -8.83 -17.65
C LEU A 178 12.69 -9.77 -18.69
N GLY A 179 13.97 -9.57 -18.99
CA GLY A 179 14.76 -10.47 -19.81
C GLY A 179 15.23 -11.68 -19.02
N HIS A 180 16.54 -11.76 -18.75
CA HIS A 180 17.13 -12.87 -18.03
C HIS A 180 17.37 -12.56 -16.55
N GLY A 181 17.12 -13.55 -15.69
CA GLY A 181 17.49 -13.54 -14.28
C GLY A 181 18.49 -14.65 -13.97
N TRP A 182 19.59 -14.31 -13.30
CA TRP A 182 20.56 -15.28 -12.79
C TRP A 182 20.68 -15.17 -11.27
N VAL A 183 20.62 -16.31 -10.58
CA VAL A 183 20.93 -16.38 -9.14
C VAL A 183 22.30 -17.03 -8.98
N LEU A 184 23.27 -16.23 -8.55
CA LEU A 184 24.67 -16.62 -8.39
C LEU A 184 24.88 -17.32 -7.04
N ALA A 185 25.60 -18.45 -7.05
CA ALA A 185 25.89 -19.20 -5.83
C ALA A 185 26.72 -18.38 -4.83
N GLY A 186 26.18 -18.19 -3.62
CA GLY A 186 26.90 -17.65 -2.48
C GLY A 186 27.59 -18.75 -1.69
N ARG A 187 28.91 -18.90 -1.77
CA ARG A 187 29.66 -19.89 -0.97
C ARG A 187 29.54 -19.71 0.56
N ASN A 188 29.01 -18.58 1.05
CA ASN A 188 28.93 -18.22 2.48
C ASN A 188 27.70 -17.37 2.84
N GLN A 189 26.58 -17.44 2.11
CA GLN A 189 25.38 -16.67 2.46
C GLN A 189 24.36 -17.55 3.19
N THR A 190 24.24 -17.36 4.51
CA THR A 190 23.06 -17.76 5.26
C THR A 190 21.94 -16.77 4.91
N VAL A 191 21.03 -17.18 4.03
CA VAL A 191 19.74 -16.51 3.89
C VAL A 191 18.99 -16.81 5.18
N ASN A 192 19.00 -15.87 6.13
CA ASN A 192 18.17 -15.99 7.32
C ASN A 192 16.70 -15.91 6.85
N HIS A 193 15.94 -16.98 7.05
CA HIS A 193 14.52 -17.05 6.70
C HIS A 193 13.62 -16.19 7.61
N GLU A 194 14.20 -15.55 8.65
CA GLU A 194 13.51 -14.58 9.49
C GLU A 194 13.63 -13.18 8.87
N GLY A 195 12.62 -12.77 8.10
CA GLY A 195 12.50 -11.41 7.53
C GLY A 195 12.33 -11.36 6.01
N ASP A 196 12.28 -10.16 5.46
CA ASP A 196 12.27 -9.89 4.01
C ASP A 196 13.72 -9.71 3.49
N PRO A 197 14.29 -10.69 2.76
CA PRO A 197 15.70 -10.64 2.32
C PRO A 197 15.97 -9.55 1.28
N LEU A 198 14.95 -9.16 0.52
CA LEU A 198 15.05 -8.09 -0.46
C LEU A 198 15.12 -6.74 0.25
N ALA A 199 14.25 -6.55 1.23
CA ALA A 199 14.27 -5.35 2.08
C ALA A 199 15.62 -5.18 2.80
N ALA A 200 16.21 -6.26 3.32
CA ALA A 200 17.54 -6.23 3.93
C ALA A 200 18.64 -5.88 2.92
N THR A 201 18.59 -6.45 1.71
CA THR A 201 19.55 -6.14 0.64
C THR A 201 19.49 -4.68 0.24
N PHE A 202 18.28 -4.12 0.10
CA PHE A 202 18.10 -2.71 -0.21
C PHE A 202 18.49 -1.80 0.95
N ALA A 203 18.20 -2.17 2.21
CA ALA A 203 18.64 -1.40 3.37
C ALA A 203 20.17 -1.29 3.44
N LEU A 204 20.89 -2.38 3.14
CA LEU A 204 22.36 -2.36 3.04
C LEU A 204 22.85 -1.43 1.92
N ALA A 205 22.18 -1.42 0.77
CA ALA A 205 22.52 -0.54 -0.34
C ALA A 205 22.23 0.94 -0.07
N GLY A 206 21.25 1.24 0.79
CA GLY A 206 20.89 2.61 1.17
C GLY A 206 21.73 3.20 2.32
N ALA A 207 22.54 2.38 3.00
CA ALA A 207 23.37 2.79 4.14
C ALA A 207 24.78 3.27 3.76
N THR A 208 25.07 3.42 2.46
CA THR A 208 26.34 3.90 1.89
C THR A 208 26.26 5.35 1.45
#